data_AF-A0A7M5WLC8-F1
#
_entry.id   AF-A0A7M5WLC8-F1
#
_cell.length_a   1.000
_cell.length_b   1.000
_cell.length_c   1.000
_cell.angle_alpha   90.00
_cell.angle_beta   90.00
_cell.angle_gamma   90.00
#
_symmetry.space_group_name_H-M   'P 1'
#
loop_
_entity.id
_entity.type
_entity.pdbx_description
1 polymer ?
#
loop_
_entity_poly.entity_id
_entity_poly.type
_entity_poly.pdbx_seq_one_letter_code
_entity_poly.pdbx_strand_id
1 'polypeptide(L)'
;MEAEKTVLILGAIKILLGFLYLVCTIVYNVEIGSPNVITFVGCIPLLVSGILAVLYACRRSRGMLIGVMVVSIIVTIILAIGAIILGLAVGAIDACGEINQTSCVEGHETKVNLLRSFVAFAVLGCIATFTTSIIGCARVCCKSGGENNSV
;
A
#
# COMPACT_ATOMS: atom_id res chain seq x y z
N MET A 1 -1.74 25.31 -3.76
CA MET A 1 -0.62 24.74 -4.54
C MET A 1 0.16 23.68 -3.76
N GLU A 2 0.45 23.87 -2.48
CA GLU A 2 1.26 22.93 -1.69
C GLU A 2 0.63 21.52 -1.55
N ALA A 3 -0.64 21.42 -1.13
CA ALA A 3 -1.26 20.09 -0.97
C ALA A 3 -1.40 19.30 -2.30
N GLU A 4 -1.40 19.97 -3.45
CA GLU A 4 -1.38 19.28 -4.75
C GLU A 4 -0.02 18.66 -5.03
N LYS A 5 1.07 19.37 -4.70
CA LYS A 5 2.43 18.83 -4.77
C LYS A 5 2.57 17.64 -3.82
N THR A 6 2.01 17.72 -2.61
CA THR A 6 2.00 16.61 -1.66
C THR A 6 1.25 15.39 -2.19
N VAL A 7 0.06 15.57 -2.78
CA VAL A 7 -0.72 14.46 -3.37
C VAL A 7 0.01 13.84 -4.57
N LEU A 8 0.68 14.65 -5.40
CA LEU A 8 1.52 14.17 -6.50
C LEU A 8 2.69 13.32 -5.97
N ILE A 9 3.43 13.83 -4.98
CA ILE A 9 4.57 13.14 -4.37
C ILE A 9 4.12 11.82 -3.73
N LEU A 10 3.03 11.83 -2.97
CA LEU A 10 2.46 10.62 -2.39
C LEU A 10 1.99 9.64 -3.47
N GLY A 11 1.43 10.15 -4.58
CA GLY A 11 1.08 9.34 -5.75
C GLY A 11 2.29 8.64 -6.35
N ALA A 12 3.39 9.37 -6.56
CA ALA A 12 4.65 8.82 -7.08
C ALA A 12 5.25 7.79 -6.12
N ILE A 13 5.25 8.05 -4.81
CA ILE A 13 5.71 7.10 -3.78
C ILE A 13 4.90 5.81 -3.81
N LYS A 14 3.56 5.90 -3.91
CA LYS A 14 2.69 4.71 -4.03
C LYS A 14 3.00 3.89 -5.28
N ILE A 15 3.24 4.55 -6.41
CA ILE A 15 3.61 3.85 -7.65
C ILE A 15 4.95 3.13 -7.47
N LEU A 16 5.95 3.80 -6.89
CA LEU A 16 7.26 3.22 -6.65
C LEU A 16 7.17 2.02 -5.69
N LEU A 17 6.49 2.18 -4.56
CA LEU A 17 6.24 1.10 -3.60
C LEU A 17 5.49 -0.07 -4.26
N GLY A 18 4.50 0.22 -5.10
CA GLY A 18 3.69 -0.80 -5.76
C GLY A 18 4.49 -1.59 -6.79
N PHE A 19 5.40 -0.92 -7.47
CA PHE A 19 6.34 -1.54 -8.39
C PHE A 19 7.35 -2.42 -7.66
N LEU A 20 7.96 -1.92 -6.57
CA LEU A 20 8.87 -2.72 -5.74
C LEU A 20 8.16 -3.95 -5.16
N TYR A 21 6.93 -3.78 -4.66
CA TYR A 21 6.10 -4.89 -4.20
C TYR A 21 5.90 -5.92 -5.32
N LEU A 22 5.55 -5.48 -6.53
CA LEU A 22 5.35 -6.36 -7.68
C LEU A 22 6.63 -7.13 -8.04
N VAL A 23 7.80 -6.48 -8.04
CA VAL A 23 9.09 -7.14 -8.30
C VAL A 23 9.36 -8.20 -7.24
N CYS A 24 9.21 -7.86 -5.95
CA CYS A 24 9.37 -8.82 -4.87
C CYS A 24 8.38 -10.00 -4.99
N THR A 25 7.14 -9.74 -5.40
CA THR A 25 6.13 -10.77 -5.66
C THR A 25 6.58 -11.72 -6.77
N ILE A 26 7.13 -11.21 -7.87
CA ILE A 26 7.65 -12.06 -8.96
C ILE A 26 8.82 -12.91 -8.44
N VAL A 27 9.78 -12.31 -7.75
CA VAL A 27 10.93 -13.03 -7.17
C VAL A 27 10.46 -14.12 -6.21
N TYR A 28 9.53 -13.79 -5.31
CA TYR A 28 8.95 -14.75 -4.36
C TYR A 28 8.30 -15.94 -5.07
N ASN A 29 7.53 -15.71 -6.13
CA ASN A 29 6.88 -16.79 -6.87
C ASN A 29 7.89 -17.66 -7.65
N VAL A 30 8.95 -17.06 -8.19
CA VAL A 30 10.01 -17.78 -8.92
C VAL A 30 10.84 -18.65 -7.98
N GLU A 31 11.27 -18.11 -6.84
CA GLU A 31 12.11 -18.84 -5.89
C GLU A 31 11.36 -19.94 -5.13
N ILE A 32 10.04 -19.77 -4.92
CA ILE A 32 9.26 -20.65 -4.04
C ILE A 32 8.39 -21.62 -4.83
N GLY A 33 8.14 -21.35 -6.11
CA GLY A 33 7.41 -22.25 -7.01
C GLY A 33 5.93 -22.43 -6.67
N SER A 34 5.39 -21.68 -5.70
CA SER A 34 3.97 -21.67 -5.35
C SER A 34 3.35 -20.30 -5.59
N PRO A 35 2.27 -20.20 -6.38
CA PRO A 35 1.63 -18.93 -6.69
C PRO A 35 0.99 -18.35 -5.43
N ASN A 36 1.61 -17.32 -4.85
CA ASN A 36 1.10 -16.66 -3.67
C ASN A 36 0.25 -15.44 -4.06
N VAL A 37 -1.01 -15.69 -4.39
CA VAL A 37 -1.98 -14.68 -4.85
C VAL A 37 -2.13 -13.52 -3.84
N ILE A 38 -1.91 -13.79 -2.55
CA ILE A 38 -2.00 -12.79 -1.47
C ILE A 38 -1.03 -11.62 -1.70
N THR A 39 0.15 -11.89 -2.27
CA THR A 39 1.14 -10.86 -2.57
C THR A 39 0.76 -9.95 -3.75
N PHE A 40 -0.13 -10.40 -4.65
CA PHE A 40 -0.68 -9.57 -5.73
C PHE A 40 -1.81 -8.66 -5.26
N VAL A 41 -2.51 -9.04 -4.19
CA VAL A 41 -3.62 -8.26 -3.61
C VAL A 41 -3.11 -6.95 -2.99
N GLY A 42 -1.83 -6.83 -2.64
CA GLY A 42 -1.23 -5.59 -2.17
C GLY A 42 -0.74 -4.64 -3.27
N CYS A 43 -0.15 -5.15 -4.35
CA CYS A 43 0.54 -4.33 -5.35
C CYS A 43 -0.42 -3.60 -6.30
N ILE A 44 -1.44 -4.28 -6.82
CA ILE A 44 -2.37 -3.70 -7.79
C ILE A 44 -3.15 -2.52 -7.18
N PRO A 45 -3.74 -2.63 -5.98
CA PRO A 45 -4.50 -1.52 -5.42
C PRO A 45 -3.61 -0.32 -5.08
N LEU A 46 -2.35 -0.55 -4.68
CA LEU A 46 -1.39 0.53 -4.43
C LEU A 46 -1.01 1.27 -5.72
N LEU A 47 -0.75 0.54 -6.81
CA LEU A 47 -0.47 1.11 -8.14
C LEU A 47 -1.66 1.93 -8.66
N VAL A 48 -2.87 1.37 -8.59
CA VAL A 48 -4.10 2.04 -9.03
C VAL A 48 -4.33 3.32 -8.22
N SER A 49 -4.21 3.26 -6.90
CA SER A 49 -4.32 4.44 -6.02
C SER A 49 -3.27 5.52 -6.35
N GLY A 50 -2.04 5.10 -6.63
CA GLY A 50 -0.95 6.00 -7.04
C GLY A 50 -1.24 6.71 -8.35
N ILE A 51 -1.66 5.97 -9.39
CA ILE A 51 -2.04 6.53 -10.70
C ILE A 51 -3.20 7.52 -10.57
N LEU A 52 -4.24 7.16 -9.81
CA LEU A 52 -5.37 8.04 -9.53
C LEU A 52 -4.94 9.36 -8.86
N ALA A 53 -4.00 9.31 -7.92
CA ALA A 53 -3.45 10.49 -7.26
C ALA A 53 -2.65 11.39 -8.23
N VAL A 54 -1.86 10.80 -9.11
CA VAL A 54 -1.12 11.53 -10.18
C VAL A 54 -2.10 12.17 -11.16
N LEU A 55 -3.11 11.42 -11.62
CA LEU A 55 -4.12 11.94 -12.53
C LEU A 55 -4.88 13.12 -11.90
N TYR A 56 -5.17 13.05 -10.59
CA TYR A 56 -5.81 14.15 -9.88
C TYR A 56 -4.94 15.42 -9.89
N ALA A 57 -3.63 15.29 -9.69
CA ALA A 57 -2.72 16.41 -9.76
C ALA A 57 -2.72 17.07 -11.17
N CYS A 58 -2.91 16.28 -12.23
CA CYS A 58 -3.00 16.78 -13.60
C CYS A 58 -4.35 17.43 -13.93
N ARG A 59 -5.48 16.79 -13.58
CA ARG A 59 -6.83 17.24 -14.00
C ARG A 59 -7.56 18.13 -13.01
N ARG A 60 -7.19 18.12 -11.73
CA ARG A 60 -7.74 18.96 -10.65
C ARG A 60 -9.28 18.98 -10.54
N SER A 61 -9.95 17.88 -10.88
CA SER A 61 -11.42 17.81 -10.77
C SER A 61 -11.87 17.40 -9.37
N ARG A 62 -12.97 18.01 -8.86
CA ARG A 62 -13.56 17.66 -7.55
C ARG A 62 -14.00 16.18 -7.51
N GLY A 63 -14.57 15.68 -8.61
CA GLY A 63 -14.98 14.28 -8.73
C GLY A 63 -13.80 13.29 -8.59
N MET A 64 -12.64 13.61 -9.18
CA MET A 64 -11.45 12.78 -9.00
C MET A 64 -10.87 12.84 -7.59
N LEU A 65 -10.98 13.98 -6.89
CA LEU A 65 -10.54 14.07 -5.50
C LEU A 65 -11.35 13.11 -4.61
N ILE A 66 -12.67 13.05 -4.81
CA ILE A 66 -13.54 12.12 -4.09
C ILE A 66 -13.19 10.68 -4.45
N GLY A 67 -12.98 10.39 -5.75
CA GLY A 67 -12.53 9.07 -6.20
C GLY A 67 -11.20 8.64 -5.56
N VAL A 68 -10.21 9.53 -5.53
CA VAL A 68 -8.91 9.31 -4.87
C VAL A 68 -9.09 9.03 -3.39
N MET A 69 -9.97 9.77 -2.71
CA MET A 69 -10.25 9.59 -1.29
C MET A 69 -10.86 8.20 -1.01
N VAL A 70 -11.92 7.83 -1.73
CA VAL A 70 -12.62 6.55 -1.54
C VAL A 70 -11.69 5.37 -1.87
N VAL A 71 -11.00 5.43 -3.01
CA VAL A 71 -10.04 4.39 -3.39
C VAL A 71 -8.91 4.30 -2.36
N SER A 72 -8.41 5.42 -1.85
CA SER A 72 -7.36 5.42 -0.82
C SER A 72 -7.84 4.74 0.49
N ILE A 73 -9.07 4.96 0.91
CA ILE A 73 -9.62 4.28 2.11
C ILE A 73 -9.66 2.76 1.87
N ILE A 74 -10.23 2.32 0.74
CA ILE A 74 -10.32 0.90 0.40
C ILE A 74 -8.94 0.25 0.35
N VAL A 75 -7.97 0.91 -0.29
CA VAL A 75 -6.59 0.41 -0.41
C VAL A 75 -5.92 0.34 0.96
N THR A 76 -6.17 1.30 1.85
CA THR A 76 -5.64 1.25 3.22
C THR A 76 -6.16 0.03 3.98
N ILE A 77 -7.45 -0.30 3.85
CA ILE A 77 -8.04 -1.49 4.48
C ILE A 77 -7.40 -2.77 3.94
N ILE A 78 -7.27 -2.89 2.62
CA ILE A 78 -6.66 -4.06 1.97
C ILE A 78 -5.22 -4.26 2.45
N LEU A 79 -4.43 -3.19 2.49
CA LEU A 79 -3.03 -3.24 2.93
C LEU A 79 -2.91 -3.54 4.41
N ALA A 80 -3.80 -3.03 5.26
CA ALA A 80 -3.81 -3.32 6.69
C ALA A 80 -4.11 -4.81 6.96
N ILE A 81 -5.12 -5.36 6.29
CA ILE A 81 -5.44 -6.79 6.37
C ILE A 81 -4.27 -7.63 5.85
N GLY A 82 -3.69 -7.25 4.72
CA GLY A 82 -2.53 -7.92 4.14
C GLY A 82 -1.31 -7.91 5.07
N ALA A 83 -1.02 -6.77 5.71
CA ALA A 83 0.07 -6.65 6.68
C ALA A 83 -0.13 -7.55 7.90
N ILE A 84 -1.36 -7.67 8.41
CA ILE A 84 -1.68 -8.56 9.54
C ILE A 84 -1.47 -10.03 9.14
N ILE A 85 -2.01 -10.45 7.99
CA ILE A 85 -1.88 -11.83 7.52
C ILE A 85 -0.41 -12.20 7.28
N LEU A 86 0.34 -11.33 6.59
CA LEU A 86 1.76 -11.55 6.32
C LEU A 86 2.59 -11.51 7.62
N GLY A 87 2.26 -10.63 8.56
CA GLY A 87 2.91 -10.57 9.86
C GLY A 87 2.71 -11.83 10.69
N LEU A 88 1.49 -12.38 10.71
CA LEU A 88 1.21 -13.67 11.35
C LEU A 88 1.97 -14.82 10.66
N ALA A 89 2.08 -14.80 9.33
CA ALA A 89 2.85 -15.79 8.59
C ALA A 89 4.35 -15.72 8.93
N VAL A 90 4.95 -14.53 9.00
CA VAL A 90 6.35 -14.36 9.45
C VAL A 90 6.53 -14.90 10.87
N GLY A 91 5.65 -14.52 11.81
CA GLY A 91 5.74 -14.96 13.20
C GLY A 91 5.60 -16.48 13.35
N ALA A 92 4.72 -17.11 12.56
CA ALA A 92 4.56 -18.57 12.56
C ALA A 92 5.79 -19.30 11.98
N ILE A 93 6.42 -18.74 10.94
CA ILE A 93 7.63 -19.31 10.34
C ILE A 93 8.81 -19.19 11.31
N ASP A 94 9.01 -18.03 11.94
CA ASP A 94 10.07 -17.83 12.93
C ASP A 94 9.88 -18.79 14.13
N ALA A 95 8.66 -18.93 14.65
CA ALA A 95 8.36 -19.85 15.76
C ALA A 95 8.54 -21.33 15.39
N CYS A 96 8.17 -21.75 14.17
CA CYS A 96 8.41 -23.12 13.70
C CYS A 96 9.88 -23.41 13.42
N GLY A 97 10.65 -22.42 12.96
CA GLY A 97 12.08 -22.53 12.71
C GLY A 97 12.90 -22.78 13.99
N GLU A 98 12.49 -22.18 15.10
CA GLU A 98 13.11 -22.43 16.42
C GLU A 98 12.90 -23.88 16.91
N ILE A 99 11.78 -24.51 16.55
CA ILE A 99 11.44 -25.88 16.98
C ILE A 99 12.17 -26.94 16.13
N ASN A 100 12.50 -26.64 14.87
CA ASN A 100 13.04 -27.59 13.88
C ASN A 100 14.49 -27.30 13.43
N GLN A 101 15.32 -26.69 14.29
CA GLN A 101 16.72 -26.27 14.03
C GLN A 101 17.67 -27.31 13.37
N THR A 102 17.31 -28.59 13.29
CA THR A 102 18.13 -29.64 12.68
C THR A 102 18.07 -29.71 11.15
N SER A 103 17.24 -28.90 10.49
CA SER A 103 17.19 -28.83 9.02
C SER A 103 17.29 -27.38 8.55
N CYS A 104 18.52 -26.85 8.53
CA CYS A 104 18.85 -25.61 7.82
C CYS A 104 18.61 -25.82 6.32
N VAL A 105 17.36 -25.66 5.89
CA VAL A 105 16.97 -25.70 4.49
C VAL A 105 17.44 -24.39 3.85
N GLU A 106 18.38 -24.51 2.92
CA GLU A 106 18.81 -23.43 2.04
C GLU A 106 17.58 -22.66 1.49
N GLY A 107 17.56 -21.34 1.68
CA GLY A 107 16.45 -20.47 1.27
C GLY A 107 15.43 -20.12 2.36
N HIS A 108 15.54 -20.64 3.59
CA HIS A 108 14.66 -20.22 4.70
C HIS A 108 14.83 -18.73 5.05
N GLU A 109 16.08 -18.25 5.19
CA GLU A 109 16.35 -16.82 5.49
C GLU A 109 15.86 -15.89 4.39
N THR A 110 16.05 -16.26 3.12
CA THR A 110 15.60 -15.47 1.96
C THR A 110 14.08 -15.32 1.95
N LYS A 111 13.35 -16.41 2.24
CA LYS A 111 11.88 -16.41 2.35
C LYS A 111 11.37 -15.50 3.46
N VAL A 112 11.97 -15.59 4.65
CA VAL A 112 11.59 -14.76 5.80
C VAL A 112 11.88 -13.28 5.54
N ASN A 113 13.04 -12.96 4.97
CA ASN A 113 13.41 -11.59 4.63
C ASN A 113 12.50 -10.97 3.56
N LEU A 114 12.08 -11.76 2.56
CA LEU A 114 11.08 -11.35 1.56
C LEU A 114 9.71 -11.07 2.20
N LEU A 115 9.24 -11.97 3.08
CA LEU A 115 7.97 -11.78 3.80
C LEU A 115 7.98 -10.54 4.69
N ARG A 116 9.08 -10.30 5.42
CA ARG A 116 9.27 -9.07 6.21
C ARG A 116 9.26 -7.81 5.33
N SER A 117 9.86 -7.88 4.14
CA SER A 117 9.84 -6.78 3.16
C SER A 117 8.42 -6.48 2.68
N PHE A 118 7.60 -7.51 2.41
CA PHE A 118 6.19 -7.32 2.05
C PHE A 118 5.38 -6.66 3.16
N VAL A 119 5.63 -7.02 4.42
CA VAL A 119 5.01 -6.36 5.58
C VAL A 119 5.41 -4.88 5.61
N ALA A 120 6.70 -4.57 5.47
CA ALA A 120 7.19 -3.20 5.46
C ALA A 120 6.55 -2.36 4.33
N PHE A 121 6.48 -2.89 3.11
CA PHE A 121 5.82 -2.21 2.00
C PHE A 121 4.32 -2.02 2.23
N ALA A 122 3.64 -2.99 2.83
CA ALA A 122 2.22 -2.86 3.17
C ALA A 122 2.00 -1.75 4.21
N VAL A 123 2.84 -1.65 5.24
CA VAL A 123 2.77 -0.59 6.26
C VAL A 123 3.06 0.78 5.66
N LEU A 124 4.13 0.92 4.88
CA LEU A 124 4.46 2.18 4.22
C LEU A 124 3.36 2.60 3.22
N GLY A 125 2.83 1.63 2.48
CA GLY A 125 1.70 1.81 1.58
C GLY A 125 0.44 2.27 2.32
N CYS A 126 0.12 1.67 3.47
CA CYS A 126 -0.96 2.09 4.36
C CYS A 126 -0.79 3.56 4.78
N ILE A 127 0.39 3.95 5.27
CA ILE A 127 0.65 5.31 5.74
C ILE A 127 0.49 6.31 4.60
N ALA A 128 1.11 6.04 3.43
CA ALA A 128 1.01 6.91 2.27
C ALA A 128 -0.44 7.06 1.79
N THR A 129 -1.20 5.96 1.83
CA THR A 129 -2.59 5.92 1.35
C THR A 129 -3.55 6.60 2.33
N PHE A 130 -3.36 6.39 3.62
CA PHE A 130 -4.11 7.06 4.68
C PHE A 130 -3.88 8.58 4.67
N THR A 131 -2.63 9.01 4.45
CA THR A 131 -2.27 10.42 4.34
C THR A 131 -3.01 11.10 3.18
N THR A 132 -3.07 10.44 2.01
CA THR A 132 -3.87 10.96 0.88
C THR A 132 -5.36 11.05 1.18
N SER A 133 -5.95 10.10 1.93
CA SER A 133 -7.36 10.21 2.31
C SER A 133 -7.62 11.38 3.25
N ILE A 134 -6.73 11.65 4.21
CA ILE A 134 -6.86 12.81 5.12
C ILE A 134 -6.81 14.11 4.33
N ILE A 135 -5.86 14.25 3.40
CA ILE A 135 -5.75 15.45 2.55
C ILE A 135 -7.02 15.62 1.70
N GLY A 136 -7.58 14.52 1.18
CA GLY A 136 -8.85 14.50 0.46
C GLY A 136 -10.00 15.03 1.33
N CYS A 137 -10.17 14.48 2.53
CA CYS A 137 -11.19 14.92 3.48
C CYS A 137 -11.06 16.41 3.84
N ALA A 138 -9.85 16.88 4.17
CA ALA A 138 -9.61 18.28 4.51
C ALA A 138 -10.00 19.22 3.35
N ARG A 139 -9.69 18.85 2.11
CA ARG A 139 -9.99 19.65 0.92
C ARG A 139 -11.50 19.69 0.59
N VAL A 140 -12.23 18.60 0.83
CA VAL A 140 -13.68 18.54 0.58
C VAL A 140 -14.47 19.20 1.71
N CYS A 141 -14.20 18.84 2.95
CA CYS A 141 -14.97 19.30 4.11
C CYS A 141 -14.67 20.75 4.49
N CYS A 142 -13.40 21.18 4.50
CA CYS A 142 -13.05 22.54 4.94
C CYS A 142 -13.30 23.61 3.88
N LYS A 143 -13.42 23.24 2.58
CA LYS A 143 -13.73 24.19 1.51
C LYS A 143 -15.24 24.41 1.35
N SER A 144 -16.06 23.39 1.59
CA SER A 144 -17.53 23.53 1.56
C SER A 144 -18.10 24.36 2.72
N GLY A 145 -17.39 24.51 3.84
CA GLY A 145 -17.82 25.35 4.96
C GLY A 145 -17.73 26.86 4.71
N GLY A 146 -17.04 27.29 3.64
CA GLY A 146 -16.90 28.70 3.27
C GLY A 146 -17.93 29.21 2.27
N GLU A 147 -18.63 28.32 1.54
CA GLU A 147 -19.60 28.69 0.49
C GLU A 147 -21.06 28.71 0.99
N ASN A 148 -21.34 28.27 2.24
CA ASN A 148 -22.70 28.18 2.79
C ASN A 148 -23.08 29.28 3.81
N ASN A 149 -22.23 30.29 4.04
CA ASN A 149 -22.52 31.40 4.97
C ASN A 149 -22.69 32.76 4.27
N SER A 150 -23.28 32.77 3.07
CA SER A 150 -23.75 34.00 2.42
C SER A 150 -25.21 33.86 2.03
N VAL A 151 -26.09 33.90 3.04
CA VAL A 151 -27.49 34.33 2.92
C VAL A 151 -27.77 35.26 4.09
#